data_AF-A0A820R1Q5-F1
#
_entry.id   AF-A0A820R1Q5-F1
#
_cell.length_a   1.000
_cell.length_b   1.000
_cell.length_c   1.000
_cell.angle_alpha   90.00
_cell.angle_beta   90.00
_cell.angle_gamma   90.00
#
_symmetry.space_group_name_H-M   'P 1'
#
loop_
_entity.id
_entity.type
_entity.pdbx_description
1 polymer ?
#
loop_
_entity_poly.entity_id
_entity_poly.type
_entity_poly.pdbx_seq_one_letter_code
_entity_poly.pdbx_strand_id
1 'polypeptide(L)'
;MAYDTFLINNGVGTDADGVDRINQVGRITRFNHSTSLSIWFDPYANMVNGTDSTLWHPNARKDERIYAFIRDICRSVYLTFNETRRNFVGVDVYHYTLPQTIFSNSTENRGFCMNSTTANKSHELNCLPSGLFTQTPCQHCEPIVLFSIKKQLISITAHLVTGLAADIPLPFIASNPHFLDADPTVLYAVEGMHPDDAIHRSFGDLEPMTG
;
A
#
# COMPACT_ATOMS: atom_id res chain seq x y z
N MET A 1 21.01 -7.09 3.38
CA MET A 1 19.53 -7.04 3.24
C MET A 1 18.99 -6.46 4.52
N ALA A 2 18.59 -5.20 4.50
CA ALA A 2 17.79 -4.65 5.59
C ALA A 2 16.36 -5.14 5.36
N TYR A 3 15.79 -5.86 6.32
CA TYR A 3 14.38 -6.25 6.25
C TYR A 3 13.53 -5.05 6.61
N ASP A 4 12.34 -4.94 6.02
CA ASP A 4 11.36 -3.96 6.47
C ASP A 4 10.98 -4.24 7.93
N THR A 5 10.86 -3.17 8.72
CA THR A 5 10.58 -3.26 10.15
C THR A 5 9.35 -2.46 10.52
N PHE A 6 8.46 -3.11 11.27
CA PHE A 6 7.28 -2.50 11.87
C PHE A 6 7.46 -2.39 13.38
N LEU A 7 7.21 -1.20 13.92
CA LEU A 7 6.99 -1.01 15.35
C LEU A 7 5.48 -0.90 15.59
N ILE A 8 4.89 -1.95 16.14
CA ILE A 8 3.45 -2.08 16.34
C ILE A 8 3.12 -1.88 17.82
N ASN A 9 2.00 -1.20 18.09
CA ASN A 9 1.48 -1.09 19.44
C ASN A 9 0.87 -2.43 19.88
N ASN A 10 1.36 -2.96 21.00
CA ASN A 10 0.92 -4.24 21.56
C ASN A 10 -0.35 -4.16 22.42
N GLY A 11 -0.96 -2.96 22.54
CA GLY A 11 -2.19 -2.75 23.29
C GLY A 11 -2.03 -2.79 24.82
N VAL A 12 -0.81 -2.82 25.35
CA VAL A 12 -0.56 -2.92 26.79
C VAL A 12 -0.30 -1.55 27.42
N GLY A 13 -0.94 -1.30 28.56
CA GLY A 13 -0.78 -0.09 29.37
C GLY A 13 -1.73 1.03 28.96
N THR A 14 -1.49 2.22 29.50
CA THR A 14 -2.28 3.42 29.20
C THR A 14 -1.47 4.41 28.38
N ASP A 15 -2.14 5.24 27.59
CA ASP A 15 -1.51 6.40 26.97
C ASP A 15 -1.27 7.54 28.00
N ALA A 16 -0.75 8.68 27.51
CA ALA A 16 -0.40 9.83 28.35
C ALA A 16 -1.62 10.42 29.09
N ASP A 17 -2.82 10.17 28.58
CA ASP A 17 -4.08 10.66 29.14
C ASP A 17 -4.75 9.62 30.06
N GLY A 18 -4.08 8.47 30.29
CA GLY A 18 -4.57 7.40 31.16
C GLY A 18 -5.59 6.47 30.51
N VAL A 19 -5.77 6.55 29.18
CA VAL A 19 -6.71 5.71 28.43
C VAL A 19 -6.05 4.39 28.05
N ASP A 20 -6.78 3.29 28.20
CA ASP A 20 -6.32 1.95 27.80
C ASP A 20 -5.90 1.93 26.32
N ARG A 21 -4.70 1.42 26.06
CA ARG A 21 -4.13 1.30 24.71
C ARG A 21 -4.68 0.11 23.93
N ILE A 22 -5.60 -0.67 24.50
CA ILE A 22 -6.25 -1.78 23.78
C ILE A 22 -6.86 -1.34 22.45
N ASN A 23 -7.44 -0.14 22.38
CA ASN A 23 -8.00 0.44 21.14
C ASN A 23 -6.93 0.88 20.12
N GLN A 24 -5.65 0.80 20.49
CA GLN A 24 -4.51 1.13 19.65
C GLN A 24 -3.71 -0.13 19.28
N VAL A 25 -4.13 -1.33 19.68
CA VAL A 25 -3.45 -2.59 19.34
C VAL A 25 -3.33 -2.76 17.83
N GLY A 26 -2.23 -3.33 17.36
CA GLY A 26 -1.98 -3.52 15.92
C GLY A 26 -1.58 -2.24 15.18
N ARG A 27 -1.82 -1.05 15.74
CA ARG A 27 -1.49 0.22 15.08
C ARG A 27 0.02 0.35 14.89
N ILE A 28 0.42 0.66 13.66
CA ILE A 28 1.82 0.93 13.32
C ILE A 28 2.19 2.30 13.90
N THR A 29 3.29 2.33 14.65
CA THR A 29 3.87 3.57 15.21
C THR A 29 5.10 4.01 14.45
N ARG A 30 5.88 3.06 13.90
CA ARG A 30 6.98 3.33 12.97
C ARG A 30 7.07 2.25 11.91
N PHE A 31 7.42 2.66 10.71
CA PHE A 31 7.84 1.82 9.61
C PHE A 31 9.25 2.22 9.20
N ASN A 32 10.19 1.28 9.18
CA ASN A 32 11.60 1.54 8.86
C ASN A 32 12.18 2.71 9.67
N HIS A 33 11.98 2.68 11.00
CA HIS A 33 12.40 3.70 11.97
C HIS A 33 11.76 5.09 11.81
N SER A 34 10.89 5.29 10.83
CA SER A 34 10.20 6.55 10.57
C SER A 34 8.71 6.47 10.95
N THR A 35 8.10 7.60 11.32
CA THR A 35 6.66 7.71 11.56
C THR A 35 5.87 8.02 10.29
N SER A 36 6.55 8.37 9.20
CA SER A 36 5.97 8.67 7.89
C SER A 36 6.88 8.18 6.77
N LEU A 37 6.33 7.97 5.59
CA LEU A 37 7.10 7.75 4.38
C LEU A 37 7.77 9.04 3.91
N SER A 38 8.67 8.91 2.96
CA SER A 38 9.34 10.03 2.26
C SER A 38 9.31 9.82 0.74
N ILE A 39 8.34 9.04 0.26
CA ILE A 39 8.27 8.54 -1.12
C ILE A 39 7.37 9.45 -1.96
N TRP A 40 6.27 9.92 -1.36
CA TRP A 40 5.30 10.79 -2.00
C TRP A 40 5.69 12.25 -1.81
N PHE A 41 5.25 13.14 -2.69
CA PHE A 41 5.51 14.58 -2.53
C PHE A 41 4.58 15.22 -1.48
N ASP A 42 3.40 14.62 -1.27
CA ASP A 42 2.39 15.13 -0.36
C ASP A 42 2.56 14.51 1.04
N PRO A 43 2.64 15.31 2.12
CA PRO A 43 2.70 14.80 3.48
C PRO A 43 1.54 13.87 3.85
N TYR A 44 0.33 14.11 3.32
CA TYR A 44 -0.84 13.25 3.53
C TYR A 44 -0.60 11.86 2.95
N ALA A 45 -0.08 11.78 1.72
CA ALA A 45 0.21 10.51 1.06
C ALA A 45 1.31 9.71 1.77
N ASN A 46 2.18 10.39 2.51
CA ASN A 46 3.23 9.77 3.31
C ASN A 46 2.78 9.29 4.70
N MET A 47 1.54 9.50 5.11
CA MET A 47 1.06 9.03 6.41
C MET A 47 1.00 7.50 6.45
N VAL A 48 1.56 6.91 7.52
CA VAL A 48 1.46 5.48 7.84
C VAL A 48 0.31 5.32 8.85
N ASN A 49 -0.87 4.99 8.34
CA ASN A 49 -2.11 4.91 9.11
C ASN A 49 -2.58 3.45 9.22
N GLY A 50 -3.16 3.11 10.37
CA GLY A 50 -3.74 1.81 10.61
C GLY A 50 -2.75 0.75 11.07
N THR A 51 -3.05 -0.51 10.72
CA THR A 51 -2.27 -1.69 11.12
C THR A 51 -1.58 -2.30 9.91
N ASP A 52 -0.82 -3.37 10.12
CA ASP A 52 -0.26 -4.19 9.03
C ASP A 52 -1.28 -5.17 8.42
N SER A 53 -2.56 -5.03 8.78
CA SER A 53 -3.69 -5.88 8.37
C SER A 53 -3.72 -7.28 8.99
N THR A 54 -2.87 -7.57 9.99
CA THR A 54 -2.91 -8.84 10.71
C THR A 54 -3.92 -8.86 11.86
N LEU A 55 -4.20 -7.68 12.40
CA LEU A 55 -5.08 -7.45 13.54
C LEU A 55 -5.58 -6.00 13.50
N TRP A 56 -6.79 -5.75 13.99
CA TRP A 56 -7.32 -4.41 14.25
C TRP A 56 -7.78 -4.26 15.70
N HIS A 57 -8.25 -3.08 16.07
CA HIS A 57 -8.73 -2.84 17.43
C HIS A 57 -10.04 -3.60 17.70
N PRO A 58 -10.30 -3.99 18.96
CA PRO A 58 -11.56 -4.63 19.31
C PRO A 58 -12.75 -3.66 19.20
N ASN A 59 -13.95 -4.22 19.27
CA ASN A 59 -15.23 -3.50 19.21
C ASN A 59 -15.39 -2.67 17.93
N ALA A 60 -15.09 -3.29 16.78
CA ALA A 60 -15.23 -2.63 15.49
C ALA A 60 -16.68 -2.22 15.21
N ARG A 61 -16.84 -1.06 14.58
CA ARG A 61 -18.12 -0.42 14.27
C ARG A 61 -18.34 -0.38 12.76
N LYS A 62 -19.59 -0.62 12.36
CA LYS A 62 -19.99 -0.66 10.95
C LYS A 62 -19.89 0.69 10.23
N ASP A 63 -19.91 1.80 10.97
CA ASP A 63 -19.81 3.17 10.46
C ASP A 63 -18.37 3.68 10.36
N GLU A 64 -17.39 2.93 10.86
CA GLU A 64 -16.00 3.35 10.84
C GLU A 64 -15.22 2.83 9.64
N ARG A 65 -14.14 3.54 9.31
CA ARG A 65 -13.16 3.13 8.31
C ARG A 65 -12.02 2.42 9.00
N ILE A 66 -11.70 1.23 8.52
CA ILE A 66 -10.58 0.44 9.03
C ILE A 66 -9.36 0.69 8.16
N TYR A 67 -8.28 1.18 8.76
CA TYR A 67 -7.06 1.54 8.03
C TYR A 67 -6.04 0.40 8.04
N ALA A 68 -5.33 0.28 6.92
CA ALA A 68 -4.25 -0.67 6.72
C ALA A 68 -3.11 0.01 5.97
N PHE A 69 -1.88 -0.20 6.42
CA PHE A 69 -0.70 0.17 5.67
C PHE A 69 -0.21 -1.02 4.86
N ILE A 70 -0.30 -0.90 3.54
CA ILE A 70 0.07 -1.98 2.62
C ILE A 70 1.47 -1.68 2.07
N ARG A 71 2.47 -2.31 2.70
CA ARG A 71 3.90 -2.14 2.34
C ARG A 71 4.20 -2.37 0.87
N ASP A 72 3.52 -3.31 0.22
CA ASP A 72 3.79 -3.67 -1.18
C ASP A 72 3.37 -2.57 -2.16
N ILE A 73 2.40 -1.73 -1.78
CA ILE A 73 1.95 -0.56 -2.56
C ILE A 73 2.36 0.77 -1.91
N CYS A 74 3.09 0.71 -0.79
CA CYS A 74 3.75 1.82 -0.13
C CYS A 74 2.81 2.98 0.21
N ARG A 75 1.58 2.64 0.63
CA ARG A 75 0.60 3.62 1.10
C ARG A 75 -0.34 3.00 2.12
N SER A 76 -0.97 3.89 2.87
CA SER A 76 -2.13 3.56 3.68
C SER A 76 -3.39 3.52 2.81
N VAL A 77 -4.25 2.54 3.06
CA VAL A 77 -5.58 2.40 2.49
C VAL A 77 -6.61 2.30 3.62
N TYR A 78 -7.88 2.45 3.28
CA TYR A 78 -8.98 2.17 4.20
C TYR A 78 -9.98 1.22 3.56
N LEU A 79 -10.60 0.40 4.40
CA LEU A 79 -11.71 -0.46 4.04
C LEU A 79 -13.01 0.10 4.65
N THR A 80 -14.12 -0.15 3.98
CA THR A 80 -15.46 0.26 4.41
C THR A 80 -16.36 -0.95 4.60
N PHE A 81 -17.22 -0.92 5.62
CA PHE A 81 -18.16 -2.00 5.89
C PHE A 81 -19.08 -2.20 4.67
N ASN A 82 -19.18 -3.45 4.22
CA ASN A 82 -20.09 -3.84 3.16
C ASN A 82 -21.28 -4.61 3.76
N GLU A 83 -21.00 -5.71 4.47
CA GLU A 83 -22.04 -6.56 5.04
C GLU A 83 -21.55 -7.39 6.24
N THR A 84 -22.47 -8.06 6.94
CA THR A 84 -22.12 -9.07 7.94
C THR A 84 -22.23 -10.44 7.30
N ARG A 85 -21.18 -11.25 7.41
CA ARG A 85 -21.12 -12.64 6.92
C ARG A 85 -20.96 -13.60 8.08
N ARG A 86 -21.42 -14.84 7.91
CA ARG A 86 -21.08 -15.93 8.82
C ARG A 86 -19.98 -16.75 8.18
N ASN A 87 -18.84 -16.88 8.87
CA ASN A 87 -17.71 -17.63 8.35
C ASN A 87 -17.94 -19.16 8.46
N PHE A 88 -16.99 -19.94 7.95
CA PHE A 88 -17.09 -21.40 7.91
C PHE A 88 -17.11 -22.09 9.28
N VAL A 89 -16.70 -21.38 10.35
CA VAL A 89 -16.76 -21.87 11.75
C VAL A 89 -17.98 -21.34 12.51
N GLY A 90 -18.89 -20.62 11.85
CA GLY A 90 -20.14 -20.16 12.45
C GLY A 90 -20.04 -18.85 13.24
N VAL A 91 -18.94 -18.11 13.09
CA VAL A 91 -18.74 -16.79 13.71
C VAL A 91 -19.20 -15.70 12.75
N ASP A 92 -19.95 -14.73 13.27
CA ASP A 92 -20.38 -13.56 12.51
C ASP A 92 -19.22 -12.58 12.40
N VAL A 93 -18.82 -12.26 11.17
CA VAL A 93 -17.73 -11.36 10.82
C VAL A 93 -18.26 -10.17 10.04
N TYR A 94 -17.60 -9.02 10.19
CA TYR A 94 -17.85 -7.85 9.37
C TYR A 94 -16.98 -7.90 8.14
N HIS A 95 -17.62 -7.95 6.98
CA HIS A 95 -16.96 -7.97 5.69
C HIS A 95 -16.71 -6.52 5.25
N TYR A 96 -15.46 -6.09 5.31
CA TYR A 96 -15.02 -4.78 4.85
C TYR A 96 -14.39 -4.90 3.46
N THR A 97 -14.66 -3.97 2.57
CA THR A 97 -14.12 -3.98 1.19
C THR A 97 -13.30 -2.72 0.90
N LEU A 98 -12.35 -2.85 -0.02
CA LEU A 98 -11.57 -1.74 -0.54
C LEU A 98 -12.45 -0.92 -1.49
N PRO A 99 -12.74 0.36 -1.20
CA PRO A 99 -13.60 1.16 -2.06
C PRO A 99 -12.88 1.61 -3.32
N GLN A 100 -13.62 1.79 -4.42
CA GLN A 100 -13.11 2.28 -5.70
C GLN A 100 -12.37 3.63 -5.61
N THR A 101 -12.64 4.41 -4.55
CA THR A 101 -11.99 5.70 -4.29
C THR A 101 -10.50 5.58 -3.98
N ILE A 102 -9.98 4.41 -3.60
CA ILE A 102 -8.57 4.24 -3.23
C ILE A 102 -7.62 4.42 -4.42
N PHE A 103 -8.05 3.98 -5.62
CA PHE A 103 -7.26 4.07 -6.86
C PHE A 103 -7.91 4.98 -7.91
N SER A 104 -8.91 5.77 -7.55
CA SER A 104 -9.54 6.71 -8.48
C SER A 104 -8.66 7.94 -8.72
N ASN A 105 -8.77 8.52 -9.91
CA ASN A 105 -8.22 9.85 -10.17
C ASN A 105 -9.12 10.91 -9.50
N SER A 106 -8.79 11.25 -8.26
CA SER A 106 -9.57 12.16 -7.41
C SER A 106 -8.68 13.17 -6.69
N THR A 107 -9.28 14.21 -6.10
CA THR A 107 -8.56 15.23 -5.34
C THR A 107 -7.83 14.65 -4.12
N GLU A 108 -8.40 13.62 -3.48
CA GLU A 108 -7.82 12.90 -2.34
C GLU A 108 -6.57 12.12 -2.73
N ASN A 109 -6.52 11.59 -3.97
CA ASN A 109 -5.40 10.78 -4.44
C ASN A 109 -4.28 11.56 -5.14
N ARG A 110 -4.39 12.88 -5.26
CA ARG A 110 -3.36 13.70 -5.93
C ARG A 110 -1.96 13.51 -5.33
N GLY A 111 -1.86 13.36 -4.03
CA GLY A 111 -0.59 13.13 -3.35
C GLY A 111 0.15 11.85 -3.76
N PHE A 112 -0.57 10.89 -4.36
CA PHE A 112 -0.04 9.61 -4.81
C PHE A 112 0.33 9.57 -6.29
N CYS A 113 0.24 10.71 -6.99
CA CYS A 113 0.62 10.79 -8.39
C CYS A 113 2.07 11.27 -8.52
N MET A 114 2.72 10.87 -9.61
CA MET A 114 4.11 11.27 -9.86
C MET A 114 4.19 12.74 -10.28
N ASN A 115 5.22 13.43 -9.78
CA ASN A 115 5.62 14.72 -10.32
C ASN A 115 6.25 14.49 -11.70
N SER A 116 5.58 14.94 -12.75
CA SER A 116 6.11 14.83 -14.12
C SER A 116 7.28 15.78 -14.30
N THR A 117 8.50 15.25 -14.39
CA THR A 117 9.67 16.01 -14.84
C THR A 117 9.75 16.12 -16.38
N THR A 118 8.85 15.43 -17.10
CA THR A 118 8.90 15.23 -18.56
C THR A 118 7.79 15.93 -19.35
N ALA A 119 6.82 16.57 -18.70
CA ALA A 119 5.88 17.45 -19.39
C ALA A 119 6.41 18.88 -19.32
N ASN A 120 6.76 19.47 -20.46
CA ASN A 120 7.15 20.87 -20.63
C ASN A 120 5.98 21.85 -20.34
N LYS A 121 5.32 21.71 -19.19
CA LYS A 121 4.34 22.63 -18.62
C LYS A 121 4.44 22.55 -17.11
N SER A 122 4.56 23.72 -16.49
CA SER A 122 4.48 23.94 -15.05
C SER A 122 3.41 23.07 -14.37
N HIS A 123 3.82 22.22 -13.43
CA HIS A 123 2.97 21.74 -12.32
C HIS A 123 1.67 20.99 -12.68
N GLU A 124 1.62 20.27 -13.80
CA GLU A 124 0.53 19.34 -14.08
C GLU A 124 0.88 17.95 -13.51
N LEU A 125 0.17 17.58 -12.44
CA LEU A 125 0.31 16.30 -11.77
C LEU A 125 -0.23 15.19 -12.69
N ASN A 126 0.65 14.30 -13.17
CA ASN A 126 0.27 13.21 -14.06
C ASN A 126 -0.23 12.02 -13.24
N CYS A 127 -1.49 12.09 -12.81
CA CYS A 127 -2.18 10.92 -12.27
C CYS A 127 -2.49 9.92 -13.38
N LEU A 128 -2.35 8.63 -13.08
CA LEU A 128 -2.84 7.58 -13.95
C LEU A 128 -4.38 7.65 -14.03
N PRO A 129 -5.00 7.08 -15.08
CA PRO A 129 -6.45 6.87 -15.11
C PRO A 129 -6.94 6.14 -13.85
N SER A 130 -8.21 6.34 -13.50
CA SER A 130 -8.82 5.66 -12.36
C SER A 130 -8.62 4.14 -12.42
N GLY A 131 -8.47 3.51 -11.24
CA GLY A 131 -8.19 2.09 -11.05
C GLY A 131 -6.73 1.69 -11.25
N LEU A 132 -5.86 2.61 -11.69
CA LEU A 132 -4.42 2.40 -11.78
C LEU A 132 -3.67 3.19 -10.71
N PHE A 133 -2.60 2.59 -10.18
CA PHE A 133 -1.76 3.19 -9.15
C PHE A 133 -0.29 2.94 -9.43
N THR A 134 0.54 3.97 -9.41
CA THR A 134 1.98 3.83 -9.65
C THR A 134 2.70 3.39 -8.38
N GLN A 135 3.38 2.25 -8.44
CA GLN A 135 4.27 1.76 -7.38
C GLN A 135 5.74 2.01 -7.69
N THR A 136 6.04 2.55 -8.88
CA THR A 136 7.39 2.90 -9.32
C THR A 136 8.26 3.59 -8.27
N PRO A 137 7.79 4.56 -7.44
CA PRO A 137 8.68 5.26 -6.54
C PRO A 137 9.06 4.44 -5.30
N CYS A 138 8.42 3.28 -5.09
CA CYS A 138 8.69 2.42 -3.95
C CYS A 138 9.16 1.01 -4.29
N GLN A 139 9.12 0.64 -5.57
CA GLN A 139 9.70 -0.60 -6.06
C GLN A 139 11.19 -0.38 -6.30
N HIS A 140 12.00 -0.89 -5.40
CA HIS A 140 13.44 -0.97 -5.58
C HIS A 140 13.78 -2.25 -6.33
N CYS A 141 14.01 -2.13 -7.64
CA CYS A 141 14.56 -3.23 -8.42
C CYS A 141 16.08 -3.24 -8.22
N GLU A 142 16.55 -3.98 -7.21
CA GLU A 142 17.95 -4.38 -7.17
C GLU A 142 18.25 -5.15 -8.47
N PRO A 143 19.20 -4.71 -9.31
CA PRO A 143 19.45 -5.39 -10.57
C PRO A 143 19.91 -6.83 -10.27
N ILE A 144 19.12 -7.82 -10.69
CA ILE A 144 19.40 -9.26 -10.55
C ILE A 144 20.72 -9.68 -11.26
N VAL A 145 21.34 -8.79 -12.01
CA VAL A 145 22.57 -9.07 -12.76
C VAL A 145 23.80 -8.71 -11.93
N LEU A 146 24.46 -9.73 -11.33
CA LEU A 146 25.93 -9.84 -11.05
C LEU A 146 26.35 -10.58 -9.76
N PHE A 147 25.49 -11.36 -9.09
CA PHE A 147 26.00 -12.29 -8.06
C PHE A 147 26.59 -13.60 -8.63
N SER A 148 26.27 -13.96 -9.87
CA SER A 148 26.79 -15.21 -10.48
C SER A 148 28.22 -15.13 -11.01
N ILE A 149 28.86 -13.94 -11.06
CA ILE A 149 30.23 -13.79 -11.60
C ILE A 149 31.26 -13.37 -10.54
N LYS A 150 30.87 -13.21 -9.27
CA LYS A 150 31.78 -12.77 -8.19
C LYS A 150 32.76 -13.83 -7.66
N LYS A 151 33.07 -14.89 -8.41
CA LYS A 151 34.05 -15.90 -7.96
C LYS A 151 35.31 -16.06 -8.78
N GLN A 152 35.48 -15.34 -9.89
CA GLN A 152 36.76 -15.38 -10.60
C GLN A 152 37.00 -14.06 -11.33
N LEU A 153 38.09 -13.40 -10.94
CA LEU A 153 38.60 -12.14 -11.45
C LEU A 153 37.79 -10.90 -11.02
N ILE A 154 38.38 -10.09 -10.14
CA ILE A 154 38.89 -8.75 -10.46
C ILE A 154 39.47 -8.17 -9.17
N SER A 155 40.80 -8.25 -9.08
CA SER A 155 41.61 -7.32 -8.30
C SER A 155 41.67 -6.01 -9.11
N ILE A 156 41.50 -4.85 -8.46
CA ILE A 156 41.89 -3.50 -8.93
C ILE A 156 40.86 -2.60 -9.67
N THR A 157 39.64 -3.00 -10.07
CA THR A 157 38.62 -2.03 -10.62
C THR A 157 37.38 -1.80 -9.76
N ALA A 158 37.48 -1.99 -8.43
CA ALA A 158 36.35 -1.77 -7.51
C ALA A 158 35.83 -0.30 -7.44
N HIS A 159 36.56 0.68 -7.99
CA HIS A 159 36.17 2.09 -7.99
C HIS A 159 35.41 2.55 -9.25
N LEU A 160 35.29 1.71 -10.30
CA LEU A 160 34.59 2.11 -11.54
C LEU A 160 33.22 1.43 -11.73
N VAL A 161 32.86 0.44 -10.92
CA VAL A 161 31.61 -0.32 -11.05
C VAL A 161 30.53 0.14 -10.07
N THR A 162 30.87 0.97 -9.08
CA THR A 162 29.91 1.54 -8.14
C THR A 162 29.01 2.63 -8.75
N GLY A 163 29.24 3.01 -10.02
CA GLY A 163 28.49 4.06 -10.73
C GLY A 163 27.43 3.58 -11.73
N LEU A 164 27.17 2.27 -11.86
CA LEU A 164 26.24 1.71 -12.87
C LEU A 164 25.04 0.96 -12.28
N ALA A 165 24.91 0.88 -10.95
CA ALA A 165 23.65 0.54 -10.30
C ALA A 165 22.82 1.83 -10.13
N ALA A 166 22.47 2.47 -11.25
CA ALA A 166 21.35 3.40 -11.21
C ALA A 166 20.10 2.54 -11.03
N ASP A 167 19.33 2.77 -9.97
CA ASP A 167 17.96 2.27 -9.86
C ASP A 167 17.22 2.69 -11.13
N ILE A 168 17.10 1.80 -12.12
CA ILE A 168 16.30 2.08 -13.31
C ILE A 168 14.85 2.08 -12.81
N PRO A 169 14.14 3.22 -12.82
CA PRO A 169 12.76 3.25 -12.40
C PRO A 169 11.93 2.46 -13.41
N LEU A 170 11.68 1.19 -13.12
CA LEU A 170 10.78 0.37 -13.90
C LEU A 170 9.34 0.81 -13.60
N PRO A 171 8.48 0.95 -14.62
CA PRO A 171 7.10 1.36 -14.41
C PRO A 171 6.31 0.22 -13.77
N PHE A 172 6.24 0.21 -12.45
CA PHE A 172 5.36 -0.69 -11.70
C PHE A 172 4.01 -0.01 -11.50
N ILE A 173 2.96 -0.65 -12.03
CA ILE A 173 1.59 -0.17 -11.94
C ILE A 173 0.75 -1.27 -11.29
N ALA A 174 0.11 -0.94 -10.17
CA ALA A 174 -0.88 -1.78 -9.52
C ALA A 174 -2.30 -1.42 -9.99
N SER A 175 -3.16 -2.42 -9.91
CA SER A 175 -4.61 -2.32 -10.13
C SER A 175 -5.30 -3.45 -9.38
N ASN A 176 -6.62 -3.41 -9.27
CA ASN A 176 -7.37 -4.61 -8.90
C ASN A 176 -7.31 -5.65 -10.03
N PRO A 177 -7.46 -6.95 -9.72
CA PRO A 177 -7.52 -7.99 -10.74
C PRO A 177 -8.53 -7.68 -11.85
N HIS A 178 -8.14 -8.02 -13.09
CA HIS A 178 -8.91 -7.74 -14.31
C HIS A 178 -9.28 -6.26 -14.48
N PHE A 179 -8.50 -5.35 -13.90
CA PHE A 179 -8.75 -3.90 -13.90
C PHE A 179 -10.12 -3.52 -13.34
N LEU A 180 -10.61 -4.22 -12.31
CA LEU A 180 -11.81 -3.81 -11.58
C LEU A 180 -11.67 -2.36 -11.09
N ASP A 181 -12.73 -1.56 -11.28
CA ASP A 181 -12.81 -0.11 -11.00
C ASP A 181 -11.92 0.78 -11.90
N ALA A 182 -11.29 0.24 -12.93
CA ALA A 182 -10.46 1.03 -13.84
C ALA A 182 -11.27 1.81 -14.87
N ASP A 183 -10.65 2.87 -15.38
CA ASP A 183 -11.18 3.64 -16.50
C ASP A 183 -11.45 2.74 -17.71
N PRO A 184 -12.56 2.93 -18.44
CA PRO A 184 -12.89 2.12 -19.62
C PRO A 184 -11.76 2.03 -20.66
N THR A 185 -10.96 3.09 -20.80
CA THR A 185 -9.81 3.08 -21.72
C THR A 185 -8.75 2.06 -21.35
N VAL A 186 -8.60 1.73 -20.07
CA VAL A 186 -7.69 0.69 -19.56
C VAL A 186 -8.30 -0.68 -19.75
N LEU A 187 -9.59 -0.83 -19.42
CA LEU A 187 -10.32 -2.10 -19.55
C LEU A 187 -10.34 -2.62 -20.99
N TYR A 188 -10.54 -1.74 -21.97
CA TYR A 188 -10.58 -2.12 -23.39
C TYR A 188 -9.20 -2.17 -24.06
N ALA A 189 -8.13 -1.77 -23.37
CA ALA A 189 -6.77 -1.84 -23.93
C ALA A 189 -6.21 -3.27 -23.97
N VAL A 190 -6.78 -4.20 -23.19
CA VAL A 190 -6.30 -5.59 -23.10
C VAL A 190 -7.46 -6.55 -23.29
N GLU A 191 -7.34 -7.43 -24.28
CA GLU A 191 -8.32 -8.48 -24.53
C GLU A 191 -8.32 -9.52 -23.40
N GLY A 192 -9.50 -10.03 -23.05
CA GLY A 192 -9.66 -11.09 -22.03
C GLY A 192 -9.84 -10.61 -20.59
N MET A 193 -9.93 -9.30 -20.36
CA MET A 193 -10.24 -8.73 -19.05
C MET A 193 -11.73 -8.86 -18.74
N HIS A 194 -12.05 -9.53 -17.62
CA HIS A 194 -13.43 -9.75 -17.16
C HIS A 194 -13.53 -9.30 -15.69
N PRO A 195 -13.66 -7.99 -15.41
CA PRO A 195 -13.81 -7.50 -14.04
C PRO A 195 -15.11 -8.03 -13.41
N ASP A 196 -15.03 -8.37 -12.13
CA ASP A 196 -16.13 -8.95 -11.36
C ASP A 196 -15.89 -8.61 -9.90
N ASP A 197 -16.83 -7.88 -9.30
CA ASP A 197 -16.70 -7.37 -7.94
C ASP A 197 -16.52 -8.50 -6.91
N ALA A 198 -17.24 -9.61 -7.08
CA ALA A 198 -17.32 -10.67 -6.09
C ALA A 198 -16.00 -11.45 -5.94
N ILE A 199 -15.15 -11.45 -6.99
CA ILE A 199 -13.89 -12.20 -7.01
C ILE A 199 -12.65 -11.32 -7.19
N HIS A 200 -12.81 -10.08 -7.64
CA HIS A 200 -11.68 -9.16 -7.88
C HIS A 200 -11.61 -8.01 -6.88
N ARG A 201 -12.64 -7.78 -6.04
CA ARG A 201 -12.56 -6.76 -4.97
C ARG A 201 -11.77 -7.29 -3.78
N SER A 202 -10.78 -6.51 -3.35
CA SER A 202 -10.05 -6.80 -2.11
C SER A 202 -10.95 -6.58 -0.88
N PHE A 203 -10.85 -7.47 0.10
CA PHE A 203 -11.66 -7.41 1.32
C PHE A 203 -10.87 -7.86 2.55
N GLY A 204 -11.41 -7.54 3.73
CA GLY A 204 -10.99 -8.06 5.02
C GLY A 204 -12.21 -8.47 5.83
N ASP A 205 -12.22 -9.70 6.32
CA ASP A 205 -13.24 -10.20 7.24
C ASP A 205 -12.72 -10.05 8.66
N LEU A 206 -13.42 -9.25 9.47
CA LEU A 206 -13.02 -8.91 10.83
C LEU A 206 -14.04 -9.44 11.83
N GLU A 207 -13.58 -10.10 12.90
CA GLU A 207 -14.44 -10.45 14.02
C GLU A 207 -14.64 -9.19 14.87
N PRO A 208 -15.89 -8.71 15.05
CA PRO A 208 -16.14 -7.38 15.59
C PRO A 208 -15.70 -7.19 17.04
N MET A 209 -15.65 -8.24 17.85
CA MET A 209 -15.32 -8.12 19.27
C MET A 209 -13.82 -8.09 19.52
N THR A 210 -13.02 -8.87 18.79
CA THR A 210 -11.58 -9.02 18.99
C THR A 210 -10.74 -8.17 18.07
N GLY A 211 -11.27 -7.81 16.89
CA GLY A 211 -10.51 -7.17 15.81
C GLY A 211 -9.71 -8.17 14.98
#